data_AF-A0A392UDC3-F1
#
_entry.id   AF-A0A392UDC3-F1
#
_cell.length_a   1.000
_cell.length_b   1.000
_cell.length_c   1.000
_cell.angle_alpha   90.00
_cell.angle_beta   90.00
_cell.angle_gamma   90.00
#
_symmetry.space_group_name_H-M   'P 1'
#
loop_
_entity.id
_entity.type
_entity.pdbx_description
1 polymer ?
#
loop_
_entity_poly.entity_id
_entity_poly.type
_entity_poly.pdbx_seq_one_letter_code
_entity_poly.pdbx_strand_id
1 'polypeptide(L)' 'MAAILYEQHYRMDWGLPHFCPPLMAVTQDYMAQTLIPSYYQNYPQQTDLTGHFQRQTTRLLEH' A
#
# COMPACT_ATOMS: atom_id res chain seq x y z
N MET A 1 1.31 16.09 1.83
CA MET A 1 2.47 15.86 0.93
C MET A 1 3.60 15.06 1.59
N ALA A 2 4.19 15.48 2.72
CA ALA A 2 5.38 14.83 3.31
C ALA A 2 5.17 13.37 3.77
N ALA A 3 4.05 13.09 4.46
CA ALA A 3 3.73 11.72 4.91
C ALA A 3 3.56 10.73 3.75
N ILE A 4 2.88 11.15 2.67
CA ILE A 4 2.72 10.34 1.45
C ILE A 4 4.08 10.06 0.81
N LEU A 5 4.95 11.07 0.72
CA LEU A 5 6.31 10.88 0.18
C LEU A 5 7.13 9.91 1.04
N TYR A 6 7.06 10.05 2.36
CA TYR A 6 7.71 9.13 3.30
C TYR A 6 7.20 7.70 3.14
N GLU A 7 5.88 7.51 3.06
CA GLU A 7 5.25 6.22 2.83
C GLU A 7 5.68 5.58 1.52
N GLN A 8 5.74 6.36 0.43
CA GLN A 8 6.17 5.86 -0.89
C GLN A 8 7.63 5.41 -0.88
N HIS A 9 8.52 6.20 -0.28
CA HIS A 9 9.93 5.84 -0.17
C HIS A 9 10.14 4.58 0.66
N TYR A 10 9.41 4.45 1.77
CA TYR A 10 9.41 3.24 2.59
C TYR A 10 8.89 2.01 1.83
N ARG A 11 7.77 2.14 1.10
CA ARG A 11 7.17 1.03 0.34
C ARG A 11 8.01 0.57 -0.86
N MET A 12 8.71 1.49 -1.50
CA MET A 12 9.53 1.20 -2.67
C MET A 12 10.98 0.86 -2.32
N ASP A 13 11.32 0.82 -1.03
CA ASP A 13 12.69 0.61 -0.54
C ASP A 13 13.69 1.60 -1.15
N TRP A 14 13.26 2.86 -1.31
CA TRP A 14 14.08 3.94 -1.87
C TRP A 14 14.94 4.66 -0.82
N GLY A 15 15.00 4.12 0.40
CA GLY A 15 15.61 4.78 1.56
C GLY A 15 14.71 5.87 2.15
N LEU A 16 15.27 6.75 2.98
CA LEU A 16 14.49 7.82 3.61
C LEU A 16 14.45 9.07 2.72
N PRO A 17 13.30 9.76 2.61
CA PRO A 17 13.23 11.02 1.87
C PRO A 17 14.08 12.10 2.54
N HIS A 18 14.70 12.96 1.75
CA HIS A 18 15.50 14.07 2.27
C HIS A 18 14.60 15.25 2.67
N PHE A 19 14.41 15.44 3.98
CA PHE A 19 13.67 16.55 4.56
C PHE A 19 14.55 17.35 5.53
N CYS A 20 14.22 18.63 5.70
CA CYS A 20 14.79 19.41 6.80
C CYS A 20 14.47 18.73 8.14
N PRO A 21 15.37 18.77 9.15
CA PRO A 21 15.20 18.02 10.39
C PRO A 21 13.85 18.22 11.10
N PRO A 22 13.28 19.45 11.20
CA PRO A 22 11.97 19.63 11.82
C PRO A 22 10.84 18.94 11.06
N LEU A 23 10.89 18.95 9.73
CA LEU A 23 9.88 18.29 8.89
C LEU A 23 10.00 16.77 8.96
N MET A 24 11.23 16.24 9.06
CA MET A 24 11.45 14.81 9.26
C MET A 24 10.83 14.34 10.59
N ALA A 25 11.08 15.06 11.68
CA ALA A 25 10.55 14.72 13.00
C ALA A 25 9.01 14.70 13.01
N VAL A 26 8.36 15.77 12.52
CA VAL A 26 6.89 15.85 12.45
C VAL A 26 6.31 14.75 11.56
N THR A 27 6.99 14.39 10.47
CA THR A 27 6.54 13.30 9.59
C THR A 27 6.64 11.96 10.29
N GLN A 28 7.73 11.68 11.01
CA GLN A 28 7.89 10.43 11.77
C GLN A 28 6.87 10.32 12.91
N ASP A 29 6.65 11.40 13.65
CA ASP A 29 5.63 11.45 14.71
C ASP A 29 4.22 11.20 14.16
N TYR A 30 3.90 11.79 13.01
CA TYR A 30 2.64 11.56 12.31
C TYR A 30 2.50 10.09 11.88
N MET A 31 3.56 9.49 11.33
CA MET A 31 3.55 8.10 10.86
C MET A 31 3.50 7.10 12.02
N ALA A 32 4.03 7.44 13.20
CA ALA A 32 3.90 6.62 14.41
C ALA A 32 2.47 6.65 14.98
N GLN A 33 1.76 7.77 14.85
CA GLN A 33 0.38 7.94 15.33
C GLN A 33 -0.65 7.39 14.33
N THR A 34 -0.36 7.48 13.05
CA THR A 34 -1.26 7.00 12.00
C THR A 34 -0.98 5.53 11.77
N LEU A 35 -1.94 4.65 12.09
CA LEU A 35 -1.93 3.27 11.61
C LEU A 35 -1.99 3.30 10.08
N ILE A 36 -0.82 3.31 9.43
CA ILE A 36 -0.72 3.18 7.99
C ILE A 36 -1.24 1.78 7.68
N PRO A 37 -2.35 1.64 6.94
CA PRO A 37 -2.81 0.34 6.52
C PRO A 37 -1.66 -0.36 5.81
N SER A 38 -1.46 -1.65 6.12
CA SER A 38 -0.48 -2.42 5.38
C SER A 38 -0.79 -2.29 3.89
N TYR A 39 0.22 -1.99 3.08
CA TYR A 39 0.06 -1.85 1.63
C TYR A 39 -0.72 -3.03 1.04
N TYR A 40 -0.44 -4.23 1.53
CA TYR A 40 -1.05 -5.48 1.10
C TYR A 40 -2.47 -5.71 1.62
N GLN A 41 -2.94 -4.91 2.56
CA GLN A 41 -4.24 -5.08 3.21
C GLN A 41 -5.41 -4.76 2.26
N ASN A 42 -5.15 -3.94 1.23
CA ASN A 42 -6.15 -3.58 0.22
C ASN A 42 -6.04 -4.44 -1.05
N TYR A 43 -5.05 -5.35 -1.14
CA TYR A 43 -4.93 -6.24 -2.28
C TYR A 43 -5.70 -7.55 -2.01
N PRO A 44 -6.49 -8.03 -2.99
CA PRO A 44 -7.12 -9.33 -2.88
C PRO A 44 -6.04 -10.40 -2.72
N GLN A 45 -6.29 -11.36 -1.84
CA GLN A 45 -5.38 -12.49 -1.68
C GLN A 45 -5.41 -13.34 -2.95
N GLN A 46 -4.35 -14.12 -3.20
CA GLN A 46 -4.27 -14.99 -4.38
C GLN A 46 -5.48 -15.93 -4.51
N THR A 47 -6.04 -16.36 -3.38
CA THR A 47 -7.27 -17.16 -3.31
C THR A 47 -8.49 -16.41 -3.86
N ASP A 48 -8.62 -15.12 -3.53
CA ASP A 48 -9.71 -14.26 -4.02
C ASP A 48 -9.60 -14.04 -5.52
N LEU A 49 -8.38 -13.83 -6.01
CA LEU A 49 -8.10 -13.70 -7.45
C LEU A 49 -8.40 -15.00 -8.20
N THR A 50 -8.00 -16.14 -7.67
CA THR A 50 -8.24 -17.45 -8.28
C THR A 50 -9.75 -17.71 -8.41
N GLY A 51 -10.51 -17.49 -7.34
CA GLY A 51 -11.97 -17.64 -7.35
C GLY A 51 -12.66 -16.66 -8.31
N HIS A 52 -12.15 -15.43 -8.42
CA HIS A 52 -12.66 -14.45 -9.39
C HIS A 52 -12.49 -14.94 -10.84
N PHE A 53 -11.29 -15.37 -11.22
CA PHE A 53 -11.03 -15.84 -12.59
C PHE A 53 -11.79 -17.13 -12.93
N GLN A 54 -11.95 -18.06 -11.97
CA GLN A 54 -12.77 -19.26 -12.17
C GLN A 54 -14.24 -18.92 -12.47
N ARG A 55 -14.82 -17.97 -11.72
CA ARG A 55 -16.20 -17.51 -11.99
C ARG A 55 -16.33 -16.82 -13.33
N GLN A 56 -15.30 -16.10 -13.78
CA GLN A 56 -15.28 -15.48 -15.11
C GLN A 56 -15.22 -16.53 -16.22
N THR A 57 -14.38 -17.55 -16.10
CA THR A 57 -14.30 -18.62 -17.12
C THR A 57 -15.57 -19.46 -17.18
N THR A 58 -16.20 -19.77 -16.04
CA THR A 58 -17.50 -20.47 -16.04
C THR A 58 -18.57 -19.68 -16.79
N ARG A 59 -18.69 -18.37 -16.55
CA ARG A 59 -19.68 -17.51 -17.24
C ARG A 59 -19.42 -17.39 -18.75
N LEU A 60 -18.16 -17.49 -19.17
CA LEU A 60 -17.79 -17.48 -20.59
C LEU A 60 -18.14 -18.78 -21.32
N LEU A 61 -18.17 -19.91 -20.61
CA LEU A 61 -18.51 -21.23 -21.17
C LEU A 61 -20.03 -21.48 -21.22
N GLU A 62 -20.82 -20.75 -20.44
CA GLU A 62 -22.28 -20.86 -20.40
C GLU A 62 -23.00 -20.03 -21.48
N HIS A 63 -22.26 -19.31 -22.32
CA HIS A 63 -22.76 -18.45 -23.41
C HIS A 63 -22.34 -18.99 -24.79
#